data_AF-A0A7H8MHF5-F1
#
_entry.id   AF-A0A7H8MHF5-F1
#
_cell.length_a   1.000
_cell.length_b   1.000
_cell.length_c   1.000
_cell.angle_alpha   90.00
_cell.angle_beta   90.00
_cell.angle_gamma   90.00
#
_symmetry.space_group_name_H-M   'P 1'
#
loop_
_entity.id
_entity.type
_entity.pdbx_description
1 polymer ?
#
loop_
_entity_poly.entity_id
_entity_poly.type
_entity_poly.pdbx_seq_one_letter_code
_entity_poly.pdbx_strand_id
1 'polypeptide(L)'
;MLLAELAQVSLEVAATSARSKKVALLAALFRDAGPDDVPVVIPYLAGRLPQGRIGVGWRSLGDPVEPASGPTLTVTGVDAELTALAAVSGSGSQALRRERLRALFAAATADEQHFLRALLTGEVRQGALDAVAADALARAAEAPPADVRRAVMLAGSLQEVARTLLAEGPGALAAFRLTVGRPVQPMLAHTAASVTEAVDKLGPCAVEEKLDGIRVQVHRDGDRVRAFTRTLDDITDRLPELVTAVAALETGRFILDGEVIALGDDGRPRPFQETAARVGSRRDVAAAAAGVPIVPVFFDALSADGEDLLDLPYTERHTALARLVPEHLRVRRALVPEAGDAGARRAAEAFLAETLERGHEGVVVKDLAAAYSAGRRGASWLKVKPVHTLDLVVLAAEWGSGRRTGKLSNLHLGARRPDGTFAMLGKTFKGLTDALLEWQTEKLRELATGEDGHVVTVRPELVVEIAYDGLQRSTRYPAGVTLRFARVLRYREDKTAQEADTVETVLSRQR
;
A
#
# COMPACT_ATOMS: atom_id res chain seq x y z
N MET A 1 10.43 4.08 28.55
CA MET A 1 9.34 5.03 28.82
C MET A 1 8.07 4.30 29.23
N LEU A 2 7.13 4.99 29.91
CA LEU A 2 5.85 4.39 30.28
C LEU A 2 4.89 4.32 29.07
N LEU A 3 4.04 3.29 29.02
CA LEU A 3 3.02 3.17 27.99
C LEU A 3 1.98 4.30 28.11
N ALA A 4 1.65 4.73 29.32
CA ALA A 4 0.74 5.85 29.56
C ALA A 4 1.17 7.16 28.85
N GLU A 5 2.46 7.47 28.80
CA GLU A 5 2.98 8.66 28.11
C GLU A 5 2.72 8.56 26.59
N LEU A 6 2.96 7.38 26.02
CA LEU A 6 2.66 7.09 24.62
C LEU A 6 1.14 7.16 24.34
N ALA A 7 0.31 6.58 25.21
CA ALA A 7 -1.14 6.58 25.08
C ALA A 7 -1.71 8.00 25.12
N GLN A 8 -1.20 8.85 26.01
CA GLN A 8 -1.60 10.24 26.12
C GLN A 8 -1.23 11.05 24.86
N VAL A 9 0.02 10.97 24.40
CA VAL A 9 0.44 11.67 23.17
C VAL A 9 -0.34 11.16 21.96
N SER A 10 -0.65 9.86 21.93
CA SER A 10 -1.52 9.26 20.91
C SER A 10 -2.89 9.95 20.82
N LEU A 11 -3.55 10.21 21.96
CA LEU A 11 -4.82 10.91 22.02
C LEU A 11 -4.69 12.37 21.56
N GLU A 12 -3.64 13.07 21.96
CA GLU A 12 -3.40 14.46 21.58
C GLU A 12 -3.14 14.62 20.07
N VAL A 13 -2.39 13.69 19.48
CA VAL A 13 -2.15 13.64 18.03
C VAL A 13 -3.44 13.34 17.28
N ALA A 14 -4.31 12.46 17.81
CA ALA A 14 -5.62 12.19 17.22
C ALA A 14 -6.56 13.40 17.28
N ALA A 15 -6.50 14.19 18.35
CA ALA A 15 -7.36 15.34 18.59
C ALA A 15 -7.05 16.58 17.74
N THR A 16 -5.91 16.60 17.03
CA THR A 16 -5.52 17.75 16.18
C THR A 16 -5.48 17.40 14.70
N SER A 17 -5.92 18.32 13.85
CA SER A 17 -5.74 18.26 12.39
C SER A 17 -4.46 18.96 11.91
N ALA A 18 -3.83 19.78 12.75
CA ALA A 18 -2.69 20.61 12.37
C ALA A 18 -1.39 19.78 12.30
N ARG A 19 -0.82 19.66 11.09
CA ARG A 19 0.43 18.90 10.86
C ARG A 19 1.57 19.40 11.76
N SER A 20 1.76 20.70 11.89
CA SER A 20 2.81 21.30 12.72
C SER A 20 2.69 20.93 14.20
N LYS A 21 1.47 20.87 14.74
CA LYS A 21 1.20 20.43 16.12
C LYS A 21 1.52 18.96 16.30
N LYS A 22 1.12 18.09 15.35
CA LYS A 22 1.48 16.67 15.36
C LYS A 22 3.00 16.46 15.37
N VAL A 23 3.72 17.17 14.50
CA VAL A 23 5.19 17.11 14.45
C VAL A 23 5.81 17.53 15.79
N ALA A 24 5.29 18.57 16.44
CA ALA A 24 5.80 19.02 17.73
C ALA A 24 5.61 17.98 18.85
N LEU A 25 4.40 17.41 18.96
CA LEU A 25 4.07 16.39 19.95
C LEU A 25 4.93 15.13 19.78
N LEU A 26 5.04 14.64 18.54
CA LEU A 26 5.84 13.47 18.24
C LEU A 26 7.34 13.72 18.45
N ALA A 27 7.84 14.93 18.15
CA ALA A 27 9.24 15.25 18.37
C ALA A 27 9.61 15.28 19.85
N ALA A 28 8.70 15.76 20.72
CA ALA A 28 8.88 15.68 22.17
C ALA A 28 8.90 14.22 22.63
N LEU A 29 7.89 13.45 22.24
CA LEU A 29 7.79 12.02 22.56
C LEU A 29 9.04 11.22 22.15
N PHE A 30 9.59 11.47 20.95
CA PHE A 30 10.77 10.74 20.48
C PHE A 30 12.04 11.10 21.27
N ARG A 31 12.19 12.34 21.74
CA ARG A 31 13.29 12.71 22.65
C ARG A 31 13.16 12.01 23.99
N ASP A 32 11.94 11.98 24.55
CA ASP A 32 11.69 11.38 25.86
C ASP A 32 11.81 9.85 25.83
N ALA A 33 11.40 9.22 24.74
CA ALA A 33 11.52 7.78 24.51
C ALA A 33 12.98 7.32 24.34
N GLY A 34 13.81 8.11 23.66
CA GLY A 34 15.20 7.75 23.39
C GLY A 34 15.38 6.58 22.39
N PRO A 35 16.63 6.18 22.12
CA PRO A 35 16.96 5.26 21.02
C PRO A 35 16.45 3.82 21.21
N ASP A 36 16.21 3.39 22.45
CA ASP A 36 15.78 2.03 22.76
C ASP A 36 14.28 1.81 22.57
N ASP A 37 13.45 2.79 22.99
CA ASP A 37 11.99 2.70 22.89
C ASP A 37 11.47 3.13 21.51
N VAL A 38 12.12 4.09 20.85
CA VAL A 38 11.62 4.69 19.59
C VAL A 38 11.32 3.68 18.47
N PRO A 39 12.11 2.61 18.28
CA PRO A 39 11.80 1.55 17.33
C PRO A 39 10.45 0.85 17.56
N VAL A 40 9.92 0.88 18.78
CA VAL A 40 8.59 0.35 19.15
C VAL A 40 7.53 1.46 19.14
N VAL A 41 7.88 2.65 19.65
CA VAL A 41 6.97 3.81 19.70
C VAL A 41 6.46 4.20 18.32
N ILE A 42 7.35 4.30 17.33
CA ILE A 42 6.99 4.70 15.95
C ILE A 42 5.94 3.77 15.32
N PRO A 43 6.15 2.43 15.26
CA PRO A 43 5.14 1.54 14.72
C PRO A 43 3.85 1.51 15.55
N TYR A 44 3.92 1.62 16.88
CA TYR A 44 2.75 1.66 17.74
C TYR A 44 1.85 2.86 17.44
N LEU A 45 2.43 4.06 17.32
CA LEU A 45 1.69 5.23 16.86
C LEU A 45 1.05 4.97 15.49
N ALA A 46 1.80 4.34 14.58
CA ALA A 46 1.31 3.98 13.26
C ALA A 46 0.20 2.90 13.25
N GLY A 47 -0.20 2.39 14.42
CA GLY A 47 -1.19 1.32 14.57
C GLY A 47 -0.66 -0.02 14.06
N ARG A 48 0.66 -0.23 14.11
CA ARG A 48 1.33 -1.44 13.67
C ARG A 48 2.09 -2.07 14.82
N LEU A 49 1.99 -3.40 14.91
CA LEU A 49 2.82 -4.19 15.80
C LEU A 49 4.12 -4.55 15.07
N PRO A 50 5.31 -4.36 15.69
CA PRO A 50 6.57 -4.87 15.15
C PRO A 50 6.51 -6.38 14.82
N GLN A 51 5.74 -7.13 15.59
CA GLN A 51 5.54 -8.58 15.45
C GLN A 51 4.60 -8.96 14.28
N GLY A 52 3.90 -8.00 13.68
CA GLY A 52 2.86 -8.27 12.70
C GLY A 52 1.62 -8.91 13.32
N ARG A 53 1.12 -10.01 12.73
CA ARG A 53 -0.09 -10.68 13.22
C ARG A 53 0.25 -11.63 14.37
N ILE A 54 -0.27 -11.33 15.56
CA ILE A 54 -0.03 -12.12 16.77
C ILE A 54 -1.20 -13.08 17.14
N GLY A 55 -2.17 -13.25 16.23
CA GLY A 55 -3.31 -14.16 16.44
C GLY A 55 -4.36 -13.67 17.46
N VAL A 56 -4.33 -12.38 17.82
CA VAL A 56 -5.36 -11.72 18.63
C VAL A 56 -6.39 -11.08 17.69
N GLY A 57 -7.66 -11.46 17.84
CA GLY A 57 -8.77 -10.89 17.07
C GLY A 57 -9.72 -10.09 17.97
N TRP A 58 -10.66 -9.37 17.37
CA TRP A 58 -11.64 -8.55 18.10
C TRP A 58 -12.39 -9.33 19.19
N ARG A 59 -12.70 -10.62 18.94
CA ARG A 59 -13.36 -11.50 19.92
C ARG A 59 -12.53 -11.72 21.18
N SER A 60 -11.21 -11.78 21.04
CA SER A 60 -10.29 -11.95 22.18
C SER A 60 -10.23 -10.72 23.08
N LEU A 61 -10.74 -9.57 22.60
CA LEU A 61 -10.78 -8.30 23.32
C LEU A 61 -12.19 -7.98 23.86
N GLY A 62 -13.18 -8.87 23.67
CA GLY A 62 -14.58 -8.57 24.03
C GLY A 62 -14.85 -8.52 25.53
N ASP A 63 -14.04 -9.21 26.34
CA ASP A 63 -14.26 -9.28 27.77
C ASP A 63 -13.75 -8.00 28.46
N PRO A 64 -14.58 -7.33 29.28
CA PRO A 64 -14.13 -6.20 30.08
C PRO A 64 -13.12 -6.66 31.14
N VAL A 65 -12.10 -5.84 31.34
CA VAL A 65 -11.03 -6.06 32.34
C VAL A 65 -10.90 -4.80 33.16
N GLU A 66 -10.97 -4.93 34.49
CA GLU A 66 -10.84 -3.79 35.40
C GLU A 66 -9.47 -3.10 35.21
N PRO A 67 -9.42 -1.77 34.99
CA PRO A 67 -8.16 -1.07 34.80
C PRO A 67 -7.32 -0.96 36.09
N ALA A 68 -6.00 -0.91 35.92
CA ALA A 68 -5.09 -0.57 37.02
C ALA A 68 -5.28 0.89 37.47
N SER A 69 -5.05 1.14 38.76
CA SER A 69 -5.16 2.48 39.37
C SER A 69 -4.03 3.44 39.00
N GLY A 70 -2.91 2.93 38.49
CA GLY A 70 -1.75 3.72 38.10
C GLY A 70 -0.92 3.02 37.02
N PRO A 71 -0.14 3.78 36.24
CA PRO A 71 0.63 3.24 35.13
C PRO A 71 1.88 2.52 35.64
N THR A 72 2.05 1.28 35.18
CA THR A 72 3.25 0.47 35.47
C THR A 72 3.86 -0.16 34.21
N LEU A 73 3.12 -0.15 33.10
CA LEU A 73 3.55 -0.73 31.85
C LEU A 73 4.58 0.16 31.17
N THR A 74 5.65 -0.45 30.66
CA THR A 74 6.63 0.20 29.79
C THR A 74 6.40 -0.21 28.35
N VAL A 75 6.80 0.64 27.40
CA VAL A 75 6.64 0.35 25.97
C VAL A 75 7.37 -0.95 25.57
N THR A 76 8.63 -1.13 25.99
CA THR A 76 9.40 -2.36 25.74
C THR A 76 8.85 -3.57 26.49
N GLY A 77 8.33 -3.40 27.71
CA GLY A 77 7.72 -4.49 28.46
C GLY A 77 6.46 -5.03 27.76
N VAL A 78 5.64 -4.12 27.23
CA VAL A 78 4.46 -4.49 26.43
C VAL A 78 4.90 -5.17 25.13
N ASP A 79 5.88 -4.62 24.41
CA ASP A 79 6.41 -5.23 23.17
C ASP A 79 6.96 -6.64 23.38
N ALA A 80 7.68 -6.87 24.48
CA ALA A 80 8.14 -8.19 24.89
C ALA A 80 6.97 -9.16 25.16
N GLU A 81 5.91 -8.69 25.83
CA GLU A 81 4.72 -9.50 26.10
C GLU A 81 3.95 -9.83 24.81
N LEU A 82 3.81 -8.89 23.88
CA LEU A 82 3.21 -9.14 22.56
C LEU A 82 4.06 -10.10 21.71
N THR A 83 5.38 -10.03 21.83
CA THR A 83 6.31 -11.00 21.20
C THR A 83 6.10 -12.40 21.76
N ALA A 84 5.98 -12.53 23.08
CA ALA A 84 5.70 -13.81 23.71
C ALA A 84 4.32 -14.36 23.32
N LEU A 85 3.29 -13.51 23.23
CA LEU A 85 1.96 -13.87 22.72
C LEU A 85 1.99 -14.39 21.28
N ALA A 86 2.80 -13.78 20.41
CA ALA A 86 2.97 -14.18 19.03
C ALA A 86 3.58 -15.59 18.89
N ALA A 87 4.50 -15.94 19.81
CA ALA A 87 5.19 -17.23 19.83
C ALA A 87 4.32 -18.39 20.34
N VAL A 88 3.21 -18.10 21.06
CA VAL A 88 2.29 -19.14 21.56
C VAL A 88 1.73 -19.94 20.37
N SER A 89 1.82 -21.27 20.41
CA SER A 89 1.30 -22.17 19.37
C SER A 89 0.89 -23.53 19.97
N GLY A 90 0.27 -24.41 19.16
CA GLY A 90 -0.14 -25.75 19.59
C GLY A 90 -1.47 -25.85 20.32
N SER A 91 -1.77 -27.03 20.86
CA SER A 91 -2.99 -27.29 21.63
C SER A 91 -3.04 -26.43 22.90
N GLY A 92 -4.17 -25.79 23.18
CA GLY A 92 -4.32 -24.90 24.33
C GLY A 92 -3.82 -23.46 24.11
N SER A 93 -3.22 -23.16 22.95
CA SER A 93 -2.70 -21.82 22.62
C SER A 93 -3.71 -20.70 22.81
N GLN A 94 -4.99 -20.97 22.52
CA GLN A 94 -6.07 -19.98 22.64
C GLN A 94 -6.38 -19.61 24.09
N ALA A 95 -6.29 -20.57 25.02
CA ALA A 95 -6.50 -20.30 26.44
C ALA A 95 -5.34 -19.48 27.00
N LEU A 96 -4.10 -19.88 26.71
CA LEU A 96 -2.91 -19.16 27.16
C LEU A 96 -2.84 -17.73 26.61
N ARG A 97 -3.20 -17.52 25.33
CA ARG A 97 -3.30 -16.17 24.76
C ARG A 97 -4.32 -15.31 25.48
N ARG A 98 -5.50 -15.86 25.82
CA ARG A 98 -6.52 -15.12 26.57
C ARG A 98 -6.06 -14.76 27.98
N GLU A 99 -5.41 -15.68 28.67
CA GLU A 99 -4.86 -15.46 30.01
C GLU A 99 -3.83 -14.33 30.01
N ARG A 100 -2.81 -14.43 29.14
CA ARG A 100 -1.77 -13.40 28.99
C ARG A 100 -2.32 -12.05 28.60
N LEU A 101 -3.27 -12.02 27.66
CA LEU A 101 -3.94 -10.79 27.25
C LEU A 101 -4.73 -10.17 28.41
N ARG A 102 -5.46 -10.98 29.19
CA ARG A 102 -6.20 -10.50 30.37
C ARG A 102 -5.24 -9.93 31.42
N ALA A 103 -4.10 -10.58 31.67
CA ALA A 103 -3.08 -10.09 32.60
C ALA A 103 -2.49 -8.75 32.14
N LEU A 104 -2.14 -8.62 30.86
CA LEU A 104 -1.66 -7.36 30.27
C LEU A 104 -2.68 -6.23 30.44
N PHE A 105 -3.95 -6.51 30.15
CA PHE A 105 -5.03 -5.53 30.29
C PHE A 105 -5.32 -5.14 31.74
N ALA A 106 -5.20 -6.08 32.68
CA ALA A 106 -5.39 -5.80 34.11
C ALA A 106 -4.27 -4.92 34.69
N ALA A 107 -3.07 -4.98 34.12
CA ALA A 107 -1.95 -4.12 34.50
C ALA A 107 -2.00 -2.72 33.85
N ALA A 108 -2.86 -2.53 32.84
CA ALA A 108 -3.02 -1.28 32.10
C ALA A 108 -4.05 -0.36 32.77
N THR A 109 -3.78 0.94 32.81
CA THR A 109 -4.77 1.98 33.15
C THR A 109 -5.87 2.07 32.08
N ALA A 110 -6.93 2.84 32.34
CA ALA A 110 -8.04 2.97 31.39
C ALA A 110 -7.58 3.50 30.01
N ASP A 111 -6.70 4.52 30.00
CA ASP A 111 -6.17 5.10 28.77
C ASP A 111 -5.21 4.14 28.05
N GLU A 112 -4.39 3.40 28.81
CA GLU A 112 -3.52 2.35 28.26
C GLU A 112 -4.36 1.22 27.65
N GLN A 113 -5.44 0.76 28.31
CA GLN A 113 -6.34 -0.24 27.74
C GLN A 113 -7.00 0.26 26.46
N HIS A 114 -7.43 1.53 26.41
CA HIS A 114 -7.99 2.14 25.21
C HIS A 114 -6.97 2.11 24.06
N PHE A 115 -5.74 2.55 24.34
CA PHE A 115 -4.64 2.52 23.38
C PHE A 115 -4.30 1.10 22.91
N LEU A 116 -4.17 0.13 23.81
CA LEU A 116 -3.87 -1.26 23.49
C LEU A 116 -4.96 -1.90 22.64
N ARG A 117 -6.24 -1.64 22.93
CA ARG A 117 -7.35 -2.12 22.09
C ARG A 117 -7.20 -1.57 20.69
N ALA A 118 -7.02 -0.26 20.56
CA ALA A 118 -6.83 0.39 19.27
C ALA A 118 -5.59 -0.14 18.53
N LEU A 119 -4.48 -0.42 19.22
CA LEU A 119 -3.28 -0.98 18.62
C LEU A 119 -3.50 -2.40 18.12
N LEU A 120 -4.08 -3.27 18.93
CA LEU A 120 -4.32 -4.68 18.62
C LEU A 120 -5.37 -4.87 17.52
N THR A 121 -6.32 -3.95 17.37
CA THR A 121 -7.31 -3.96 16.28
C THR A 121 -6.86 -3.19 15.04
N GLY A 122 -5.72 -2.49 15.09
CA GLY A 122 -5.24 -1.64 13.99
C GLY A 122 -6.06 -0.35 13.82
N GLU A 123 -6.69 0.12 14.90
CA GLU A 123 -7.58 1.27 14.96
C GLU A 123 -6.98 2.54 15.59
N VAL A 124 -5.67 2.57 15.91
CA VAL A 124 -4.98 3.79 16.42
C VAL A 124 -5.22 5.01 15.53
N ARG A 125 -5.26 4.83 14.19
CA ARG A 125 -5.80 5.74 13.15
C ARG A 125 -5.61 7.27 13.36
N GLN A 126 -4.42 7.71 13.77
CA GLN A 126 -4.07 9.13 13.95
C GLN A 126 -3.71 9.89 12.64
N GLY A 127 -3.69 9.20 11.50
CA GLY A 127 -3.46 9.78 10.17
C GLY A 127 -1.98 9.95 9.78
N ALA A 128 -1.63 9.41 8.61
CA ALA A 128 -0.38 9.64 7.84
C ALA A 128 0.93 9.75 8.65
N LEU A 129 1.18 8.79 9.54
CA LEU A 129 2.22 8.93 10.55
C LEU A 129 3.64 8.82 10.02
N ASP A 130 3.95 7.99 9.03
CA ASP A 130 5.37 7.78 8.66
C ASP A 130 6.05 9.07 8.15
N ALA A 131 5.34 9.88 7.36
CA ALA A 131 5.88 11.17 6.88
C ALA A 131 5.89 12.26 7.95
N VAL A 132 4.95 12.21 8.91
CA VAL A 132 4.94 13.16 10.06
C VAL A 132 6.01 12.76 11.07
N ALA A 133 6.20 11.47 11.29
CA ALA A 133 7.18 10.87 12.18
C ALA A 133 8.60 11.11 11.66
N ALA A 134 8.85 11.03 10.34
CA ALA A 134 10.14 11.42 9.79
C ALA A 134 10.47 12.91 10.04
N ASP A 135 9.50 13.81 9.88
CA ASP A 135 9.68 15.24 10.20
C ASP A 135 9.84 15.48 11.72
N ALA A 136 9.10 14.73 12.54
CA ALA A 136 9.21 14.79 13.99
C ALA A 136 10.57 14.26 14.48
N LEU A 137 11.08 13.19 13.87
CA LEU A 137 12.42 12.65 14.13
C LEU A 137 13.50 13.68 13.77
N ALA A 138 13.38 14.32 12.61
CA ALA A 138 14.30 15.40 12.23
C ALA A 138 14.28 16.54 13.25
N ARG A 139 13.10 16.94 13.73
CA ARG A 139 12.97 17.93 14.80
C ARG A 139 13.47 17.44 16.17
N ALA A 140 13.32 16.15 16.48
CA ALA A 140 13.76 15.56 17.74
C ALA A 140 15.29 15.52 17.84
N ALA A 141 15.96 15.16 16.74
CA ALA A 141 17.40 15.04 16.65
C ALA A 141 18.12 16.28 16.12
N GLU A 142 17.39 17.38 15.90
CA GLU A 142 17.94 18.63 15.34
C GLU A 142 18.67 18.44 14.01
N ALA A 143 18.18 17.52 13.18
CA ALA A 143 18.76 17.18 11.88
C ALA A 143 17.97 17.81 10.72
N PRO A 144 18.61 18.09 9.57
CA PRO A 144 17.89 18.55 8.38
C PRO A 144 16.84 17.53 7.91
N PRO A 145 15.56 17.92 7.73
CA PRO A 145 14.50 16.97 7.35
C PRO A 145 14.74 16.25 6.02
N ALA A 146 15.46 16.89 5.08
CA ALA A 146 15.82 16.26 3.82
C ALA A 146 16.73 15.05 4.01
N ASP A 147 17.73 15.18 4.89
CA ASP A 147 18.75 14.16 5.15
C ASP A 147 18.15 12.98 5.93
N VAL A 148 17.31 13.26 6.94
CA VAL A 148 16.56 12.20 7.64
C VAL A 148 15.69 11.43 6.68
N ARG A 149 14.95 12.11 5.80
CA ARG A 149 14.13 11.43 4.79
C ARG A 149 14.97 10.61 3.82
N ARG A 150 16.16 11.08 3.43
CA ARG A 150 17.10 10.31 2.58
C ARG A 150 17.62 9.08 3.33
N ALA A 151 17.98 9.20 4.60
CA ALA A 151 18.42 8.07 5.41
C ALA A 151 17.31 7.02 5.56
N VAL A 152 16.08 7.42 5.88
CA VAL A 152 14.92 6.50 6.01
C VAL A 152 14.64 5.77 4.71
N MET A 153 14.75 6.49 3.61
CA MET A 153 14.62 5.98 2.25
C MET A 153 15.67 4.89 1.94
N LEU A 154 16.95 5.16 2.24
CA LEU A 154 18.08 4.24 1.98
C LEU A 154 18.14 3.07 2.95
N ALA A 155 17.72 3.27 4.20
CA ALA A 155 17.64 2.21 5.20
C ALA A 155 16.43 1.30 4.99
N GLY A 156 15.40 1.76 4.28
CA GLY A 156 14.12 1.06 4.18
C GLY A 156 13.29 1.09 5.47
N SER A 157 13.82 1.67 6.55
CA SER A 157 13.30 1.59 7.92
C SER A 157 13.40 2.93 8.64
N LEU A 158 12.26 3.49 9.04
CA LEU A 158 12.24 4.70 9.87
C LEU A 158 12.78 4.41 11.28
N GLN A 159 12.51 3.22 11.80
CA GLN A 159 12.88 2.78 13.15
C GLN A 159 14.39 2.66 13.31
N GLU A 160 15.07 2.08 12.32
CA GLU A 160 16.53 1.92 12.35
C GLU A 160 17.24 3.27 12.30
N VAL A 161 16.78 4.18 11.44
CA VAL A 161 17.28 5.55 11.38
C VAL A 161 16.99 6.28 12.67
N ALA A 162 15.79 6.14 13.23
CA ALA A 162 15.42 6.82 14.46
C ALA A 162 16.28 6.39 15.65
N ARG A 163 16.52 5.09 15.83
CA ARG A 163 17.44 4.58 16.86
C ARG A 163 18.82 5.19 16.71
N THR A 164 19.41 5.07 15.53
CA THR A 164 20.79 5.51 15.28
C THR A 164 20.92 7.02 15.43
N LEU A 165 19.99 7.78 14.85
CA LEU A 165 20.00 9.23 14.88
C LEU A 165 19.81 9.81 16.28
N LEU A 166 18.97 9.19 17.13
CA LEU A 166 18.78 9.63 18.52
C LEU A 166 19.92 9.18 19.44
N ALA A 167 20.61 8.09 19.12
CA ALA A 167 21.77 7.62 19.88
C ALA A 167 23.05 8.41 19.56
N GLU A 168 23.27 8.73 18.29
CA GLU A 168 24.57 9.21 17.77
C GLU A 168 24.51 10.65 17.20
N GLY A 169 23.31 11.22 17.08
CA GLY A 169 23.09 12.57 16.57
C GLY A 169 23.18 12.69 15.04
N PRO A 170 23.04 13.92 14.49
CA PRO A 170 22.93 14.16 13.04
C PRO A 170 24.06 13.60 12.18
N GLY A 171 25.28 13.48 12.73
CA GLY A 171 26.43 12.92 12.01
C GLY A 171 26.23 11.48 11.54
N ALA A 172 25.42 10.70 12.24
CA ALA A 172 25.12 9.31 11.89
C ALA A 172 24.36 9.15 10.57
N LEU A 173 23.74 10.22 10.06
CA LEU A 173 23.03 10.19 8.77
C LEU A 173 23.96 9.81 7.60
N ALA A 174 25.26 10.11 7.71
CA ALA A 174 26.26 9.78 6.69
C ALA A 174 26.52 8.27 6.52
N ALA A 175 26.10 7.44 7.48
CA ALA A 175 26.21 5.99 7.41
C ALA A 175 25.11 5.34 6.56
N PHE A 176 23.97 6.02 6.37
CA PHE A 176 22.86 5.51 5.56
C PHE A 176 23.13 5.78 4.08
N ARG A 177 23.82 4.84 3.43
CA ARG A 177 24.17 4.88 2.01
C ARG A 177 23.47 3.77 1.25
N LEU A 178 23.29 3.97 -0.05
CA LEU A 178 22.81 2.92 -0.93
C LEU A 178 23.78 1.72 -0.85
N THR A 179 23.28 0.59 -0.39
CA THR A 179 24.08 -0.62 -0.16
C THR A 179 23.43 -1.79 -0.86
N VAL A 180 24.14 -2.43 -1.77
CA VAL A 180 23.67 -3.63 -2.46
C VAL A 180 23.31 -4.71 -1.43
N GLY A 181 22.18 -5.38 -1.63
CA GLY A 181 21.61 -6.34 -0.68
C GLY A 181 20.76 -5.73 0.44
N ARG A 182 20.70 -4.40 0.59
CA ARG A 182 19.75 -3.72 1.50
C ARG A 182 18.67 -3.01 0.67
N PRO A 183 17.39 -3.38 0.81
CA PRO A 183 16.32 -2.80 0.00
C PRO A 183 16.06 -1.34 0.37
N VAL A 184 15.80 -0.52 -0.65
CA VAL A 184 15.45 0.89 -0.51
C VAL A 184 13.99 1.12 -0.86
N GLN A 185 13.37 2.11 -0.21
CA GLN A 185 11.96 2.42 -0.45
C GLN A 185 11.71 2.80 -1.92
N PRO A 186 10.70 2.22 -2.60
CA PRO A 186 10.46 2.50 -4.01
C PRO A 186 9.97 3.94 -4.24
N MET A 187 10.37 4.56 -5.35
CA MET A 187 9.76 5.80 -5.83
C MET A 187 8.33 5.54 -6.31
N LEU A 188 7.38 6.43 -5.96
CA LEU A 188 5.96 6.28 -6.28
C LEU A 188 5.48 7.32 -7.30
N ALA A 189 4.50 6.93 -8.13
CA ALA A 189 3.87 7.81 -9.10
C ALA A 189 2.57 8.46 -8.59
N HIS A 190 2.33 9.71 -9.00
CA HIS A 190 1.00 10.36 -8.93
C HIS A 190 0.12 9.89 -10.08
N THR A 191 -1.18 10.16 -9.98
CA THR A 191 -2.13 9.90 -11.08
C THR A 191 -2.27 11.17 -11.92
N ALA A 192 -2.30 11.03 -13.24
CA ALA A 192 -2.78 12.05 -14.17
C ALA A 192 -4.06 11.54 -14.87
N ALA A 193 -4.92 12.44 -15.34
CA ALA A 193 -6.18 12.08 -15.98
C ALA A 193 -5.98 11.57 -17.41
N SER A 194 -4.97 12.08 -18.12
CA SER A 194 -4.60 11.64 -19.46
C SER A 194 -3.09 11.65 -19.69
N VAL A 195 -2.63 10.95 -20.73
CA VAL A 195 -1.21 10.96 -21.14
C VAL A 195 -0.79 12.33 -21.64
N THR A 196 -1.68 13.04 -22.33
CA THR A 196 -1.45 14.40 -22.80
C THR A 196 -1.27 15.38 -21.64
N GLU A 197 -2.12 15.31 -20.60
CA GLU A 197 -1.93 16.10 -19.37
C GLU A 197 -0.57 15.78 -18.70
N ALA A 198 -0.20 14.51 -18.64
CA ALA A 198 1.04 14.09 -18.02
C ALA A 198 2.28 14.59 -18.79
N VAL A 199 2.27 14.49 -20.12
CA VAL A 199 3.33 15.01 -21.00
C VAL A 199 3.45 16.53 -20.86
N ASP A 200 2.33 17.25 -20.91
CA ASP A 200 2.31 18.70 -20.79
C ASP A 200 2.84 19.20 -19.44
N LYS A 201 2.55 18.45 -18.37
CA LYS A 201 3.00 18.78 -17.02
C LYS A 201 4.49 18.52 -16.80
N LEU A 202 5.04 17.46 -17.39
CA LEU A 202 6.44 17.07 -17.17
C LEU A 202 7.41 17.69 -18.18
N GLY A 203 6.95 18.08 -19.36
CA GLY A 203 7.86 18.49 -20.42
C GLY A 203 8.52 17.28 -21.09
N PRO A 204 9.83 17.33 -21.38
CA PRO A 204 10.59 16.20 -21.88
C PRO A 204 10.45 14.96 -20.98
N CYS A 205 9.90 13.88 -21.52
CA CYS A 205 9.55 12.70 -20.74
C CYS A 205 9.78 11.37 -21.50
N ALA A 206 9.78 10.27 -20.74
CA ALA A 206 9.62 8.92 -21.25
C ALA A 206 8.22 8.40 -20.89
N VAL A 207 7.53 7.79 -21.85
CA VAL A 207 6.25 7.11 -21.65
C VAL A 207 6.53 5.62 -21.65
N GLU A 208 6.44 4.99 -20.48
CA GLU A 208 6.71 3.56 -20.28
C GLU A 208 5.41 2.76 -20.12
N GLU A 209 5.41 1.48 -20.51
CA GLU A 209 4.30 0.57 -20.24
C GLU A 209 4.07 0.45 -18.73
N LYS A 210 2.83 0.67 -18.29
CA LYS A 210 2.42 0.37 -16.93
C LYS A 210 1.96 -1.09 -16.84
N LEU A 211 2.84 -1.93 -16.33
CA LEU A 211 2.58 -3.35 -16.12
C LEU A 211 1.59 -3.59 -14.96
N ASP A 212 0.77 -4.64 -15.06
CA ASP A 212 -0.11 -5.15 -13.99
C ASP A 212 0.54 -6.38 -13.34
N GLY A 213 1.62 -6.15 -12.60
CA GLY A 213 2.45 -7.18 -11.99
C GLY A 213 2.71 -6.96 -10.51
N ILE A 214 3.78 -7.57 -10.01
CA ILE A 214 4.32 -7.30 -8.69
C ILE A 214 5.64 -6.56 -8.83
N ARG A 215 5.70 -5.32 -8.36
CA ARG A 215 6.95 -4.56 -8.31
C ARG A 215 8.00 -5.28 -7.46
N VAL A 216 9.19 -5.43 -8.04
CA VAL A 216 10.36 -6.03 -7.42
C VAL A 216 11.56 -5.10 -7.51
N GLN A 217 12.31 -5.04 -6.41
CA GLN A 217 13.64 -4.46 -6.38
C GLN A 217 14.65 -5.59 -6.30
N VAL A 218 15.56 -5.66 -7.27
CA VAL A 218 16.50 -6.76 -7.43
C VAL A 218 17.90 -6.25 -7.14
N HIS A 219 18.59 -6.91 -6.21
CA HIS A 219 19.98 -6.64 -5.88
C HIS A 219 20.80 -7.83 -6.32
N ARG A 220 21.94 -7.56 -6.96
CA ARG A 220 22.94 -8.59 -7.26
C ARG A 220 24.29 -8.13 -6.71
N ASP A 221 24.96 -9.01 -5.97
CA ASP A 221 26.32 -8.83 -5.47
C ASP A 221 27.13 -10.11 -5.70
N GLY A 222 27.94 -10.14 -6.76
CA GLY A 222 28.54 -11.35 -7.31
C GLY A 222 27.47 -12.37 -7.72
N ASP A 223 27.50 -13.53 -7.08
CA ASP A 223 26.55 -14.63 -7.31
C ASP A 223 25.28 -14.51 -6.46
N ARG A 224 25.24 -13.56 -5.51
CA ARG A 224 24.10 -13.40 -4.60
C ARG A 224 23.06 -12.49 -5.24
N VAL A 225 21.92 -13.06 -5.61
CA VAL A 225 20.73 -12.32 -6.05
C VAL A 225 19.74 -12.25 -4.89
N ARG A 226 19.15 -11.08 -4.66
CA ARG A 226 18.02 -10.89 -3.74
C ARG A 226 16.92 -10.11 -4.43
N ALA A 227 15.67 -10.49 -4.19
CA ALA A 227 14.49 -9.82 -4.72
C ALA A 227 13.57 -9.39 -3.57
N PHE A 228 13.17 -8.12 -3.58
CA PHE A 228 12.33 -7.52 -2.55
C PHE A 228 11.04 -6.99 -3.15
N THR A 229 9.92 -7.16 -2.46
CA THR A 229 8.64 -6.56 -2.87
C THR A 229 8.66 -5.04 -2.69
N ARG A 230 7.59 -4.38 -3.16
CA ARG A 230 7.28 -2.98 -2.82
C ARG A 230 7.30 -2.68 -1.31
N THR A 231 6.96 -3.63 -0.46
CA THR A 231 6.98 -3.51 1.01
C THR A 231 8.29 -3.95 1.63
N LEU A 232 9.31 -4.19 0.79
CA LEU A 232 10.67 -4.62 1.13
C LEU A 232 10.75 -6.04 1.71
N ASP A 233 9.72 -6.86 1.51
CA ASP A 233 9.74 -8.27 1.90
C ASP A 233 10.67 -9.05 0.97
N ASP A 234 11.58 -9.84 1.53
CA ASP A 234 12.41 -10.75 0.75
C ASP A 234 11.55 -11.90 0.17
N ILE A 235 11.58 -12.02 -1.15
CA ILE A 235 10.85 -13.02 -1.93
C ILE A 235 11.78 -13.86 -2.82
N THR A 236 13.09 -13.79 -2.59
CA THR A 236 14.12 -14.42 -3.42
C THR A 236 13.84 -15.90 -3.66
N ASP A 237 13.60 -16.67 -2.59
CA ASP A 237 13.37 -18.11 -2.65
C ASP A 237 12.07 -18.50 -3.37
N ARG A 238 11.19 -17.54 -3.66
CA ARG A 238 9.91 -17.77 -4.34
C ARG A 238 10.03 -17.61 -5.85
N LEU A 239 11.11 -17.01 -6.34
CA LEU A 239 11.26 -16.59 -7.75
C LEU A 239 12.58 -17.12 -8.37
N PRO A 240 12.79 -18.45 -8.43
CA PRO A 240 14.00 -19.02 -9.03
C PRO A 240 14.23 -18.60 -10.50
N GLU A 241 13.16 -18.34 -11.25
CA GLU A 241 13.19 -17.86 -12.64
C GLU A 241 13.81 -16.47 -12.72
N LEU A 242 13.43 -15.57 -11.79
CA LEU A 242 14.03 -14.24 -11.68
C LEU A 242 15.51 -14.34 -11.30
N VAL A 243 15.84 -15.18 -10.31
CA VAL A 243 17.23 -15.37 -9.87
C VAL A 243 18.10 -15.84 -11.03
N THR A 244 17.61 -16.82 -11.80
CA THR A 244 18.30 -17.35 -12.97
C THR A 244 18.51 -16.27 -14.04
N ALA A 245 17.46 -15.52 -14.39
CA ALA A 245 17.56 -14.45 -15.39
C ALA A 245 18.53 -13.34 -14.98
N VAL A 246 18.53 -12.96 -13.70
CA VAL A 246 19.39 -11.89 -13.17
C VAL A 246 20.84 -12.35 -13.02
N ALA A 247 21.08 -13.60 -12.65
CA ALA A 247 22.41 -14.19 -12.55
C ALA A 247 23.10 -14.33 -13.92
N ALA A 248 22.33 -14.43 -15.00
CA ALA A 248 22.84 -14.49 -16.38
C ALA A 248 23.31 -13.13 -16.94
N LEU A 249 23.06 -12.01 -16.25
CA LEU A 249 23.55 -10.70 -16.67
C LEU A 249 25.07 -10.60 -16.51
N GLU A 250 25.74 -9.81 -17.36
CA GLU A 250 27.21 -9.74 -17.42
C GLU A 250 27.83 -9.14 -16.16
N THR A 251 27.22 -8.08 -15.62
CA THR A 251 27.70 -7.38 -14.42
C THR A 251 27.30 -8.11 -13.14
N GLY A 252 28.23 -8.20 -12.18
CA GLY A 252 27.98 -8.87 -10.90
C GLY A 252 27.40 -8.00 -9.79
N ARG A 253 27.38 -6.66 -9.92
CA ARG A 253 27.00 -5.77 -8.81
C ARG A 253 26.08 -4.62 -9.22
N PHE A 254 24.81 -4.67 -8.82
CA PHE A 254 23.81 -3.64 -9.17
C PHE A 254 22.56 -3.68 -8.30
N ILE A 255 21.72 -2.64 -8.45
CA ILE A 255 20.36 -2.58 -7.93
C ILE A 255 19.42 -2.15 -9.06
N LEU A 256 18.43 -2.99 -9.39
CA LEU A 256 17.42 -2.75 -10.41
C LEU A 256 16.03 -2.62 -9.79
N ASP A 257 15.21 -1.79 -10.40
CA ASP A 257 13.79 -1.65 -10.08
C ASP A 257 12.96 -2.12 -11.28
N GLY A 258 11.96 -2.95 -11.03
CA GLY A 258 11.22 -3.65 -12.06
C GLY A 258 9.90 -4.20 -11.59
N GLU A 259 9.25 -4.94 -12.47
CA GLU A 259 8.01 -5.66 -12.22
C GLU A 259 8.21 -7.13 -12.59
N VAL A 260 7.60 -8.05 -11.85
CA VAL A 260 7.39 -9.42 -12.33
C VAL A 260 5.95 -9.58 -12.81
N ILE A 261 5.81 -10.15 -14.01
CA ILE A 261 4.51 -10.46 -14.62
C ILE A 261 4.48 -11.90 -15.09
N ALA A 262 3.31 -12.54 -15.04
CA ALA A 262 3.07 -13.78 -15.75
C ALA A 262 2.56 -13.46 -17.17
N LEU A 263 3.08 -14.16 -18.18
CA LEU A 263 2.64 -14.02 -19.57
C LEU A 263 1.88 -15.28 -20.02
N GLY A 264 0.91 -15.10 -20.91
CA GLY A 264 0.28 -16.18 -21.67
C GLY A 264 1.16 -16.61 -22.83
N ASP A 265 0.78 -17.70 -23.51
CA ASP A 265 1.51 -18.23 -24.67
C ASP A 265 1.48 -17.25 -25.86
N ASP A 266 0.53 -16.33 -25.88
CA ASP A 266 0.39 -15.22 -26.84
C ASP A 266 1.24 -13.99 -26.48
N GLY A 267 2.01 -14.05 -25.39
CA GLY A 267 2.83 -12.96 -24.89
C GLY A 267 2.06 -11.85 -24.18
N ARG A 268 0.74 -11.99 -23.99
CA ARG A 268 -0.08 -11.03 -23.23
C ARG A 268 0.05 -11.29 -21.72
N PRO A 269 -0.09 -10.27 -20.86
CA PRO A 269 -0.07 -10.49 -19.42
C PRO A 269 -1.27 -11.33 -18.98
N ARG A 270 -1.01 -12.31 -18.11
CA ARG A 270 -2.07 -13.03 -17.40
C ARG A 270 -2.71 -12.12 -16.35
N PRO A 271 -3.94 -12.42 -15.89
CA PRO A 271 -4.58 -11.66 -14.82
C PRO A 271 -3.68 -11.52 -13.59
N PHE A 272 -3.63 -10.32 -13.00
CA PHE A 272 -2.80 -10.01 -11.83
C PHE A 272 -2.89 -11.03 -10.70
N GLN A 273 -4.06 -11.63 -10.47
CA GLN A 273 -4.24 -12.64 -9.42
C GLN A 273 -3.38 -13.89 -9.63
N GLU A 274 -3.14 -14.29 -10.87
CA GLU A 274 -2.27 -15.42 -11.18
C GLU A 274 -0.82 -15.07 -10.83
N THR A 275 -0.34 -13.89 -11.26
CA THR A 275 0.97 -13.35 -10.88
C THR A 275 1.11 -13.24 -9.36
N ALA A 276 0.12 -12.65 -8.68
CA ALA A 276 0.13 -12.46 -7.23
C ALA A 276 0.09 -13.80 -6.46
N ALA A 277 -0.71 -14.77 -6.92
CA ALA A 277 -0.74 -16.11 -6.35
C ALA A 277 0.61 -16.82 -6.53
N ARG A 278 1.23 -16.68 -7.70
CA ARG A 278 2.55 -17.24 -8.00
C ARG A 278 3.63 -16.65 -7.10
N VAL A 279 3.73 -15.33 -6.99
CA VAL A 279 4.70 -14.64 -6.13
C VAL A 279 4.44 -14.88 -4.64
N GLY A 280 3.17 -15.05 -4.25
CA GLY A 280 2.76 -15.35 -2.89
C GLY A 280 2.99 -16.80 -2.45
N SER A 281 3.18 -17.73 -3.39
CA SER A 281 3.37 -19.14 -3.08
C SER A 281 4.69 -19.41 -2.36
N ARG A 282 4.61 -20.23 -1.32
CA ARG A 282 5.76 -20.75 -0.56
C ARG A 282 5.84 -22.28 -0.56
N ARG A 283 4.82 -22.95 -1.11
CA ARG A 283 4.73 -24.41 -1.17
C ARG A 283 4.98 -24.83 -2.60
N ASP A 284 5.83 -25.84 -2.79
CA ASP A 284 6.19 -26.39 -4.10
C ASP A 284 6.47 -25.30 -5.15
N VAL A 285 7.47 -24.46 -4.86
CA VAL A 285 7.83 -23.32 -5.71
C VAL A 285 8.21 -23.78 -7.12
N ALA A 286 8.82 -24.96 -7.26
CA ALA A 286 9.18 -25.53 -8.55
C ALA A 286 7.95 -25.86 -9.40
N ALA A 287 6.94 -26.54 -8.84
CA ALA A 287 5.70 -26.80 -9.57
C ALA A 287 4.95 -25.49 -9.89
N ALA A 288 4.93 -24.53 -8.96
CA ALA A 288 4.32 -23.22 -9.19
C ALA A 288 5.00 -22.46 -10.33
N ALA A 289 6.34 -22.49 -10.38
CA ALA A 289 7.16 -21.91 -11.44
C ALA A 289 6.87 -22.53 -12.82
N ALA A 290 6.75 -23.86 -12.87
CA ALA A 290 6.43 -24.57 -14.11
C ALA A 290 5.01 -24.27 -14.61
N GLY A 291 4.04 -24.12 -13.70
CA GLY A 291 2.64 -23.87 -14.07
C GLY A 291 2.34 -22.42 -14.47
N VAL A 292 2.95 -21.45 -13.79
CA VAL A 292 2.81 -20.02 -14.08
C VAL A 292 4.19 -19.37 -14.06
N PRO A 293 4.93 -19.42 -15.18
CA PRO A 293 6.22 -18.76 -15.30
C PRO A 293 6.06 -17.25 -15.17
N ILE A 294 6.97 -16.63 -14.43
CA ILE A 294 7.06 -15.17 -14.30
C ILE A 294 8.28 -14.64 -15.02
N VAL A 295 8.14 -13.44 -15.58
CA VAL A 295 9.20 -12.73 -16.30
C VAL A 295 9.50 -11.43 -15.55
N PRO A 296 10.76 -11.17 -15.17
CA PRO A 296 11.17 -9.88 -14.66
C PRO A 296 11.34 -8.88 -15.81
N VAL A 297 10.79 -7.68 -15.64
CA VAL A 297 10.90 -6.58 -16.59
C VAL A 297 11.31 -5.32 -15.83
N PHE A 298 12.46 -4.75 -16.16
CA PHE A 298 13.10 -3.67 -15.42
C PHE A 298 12.89 -2.30 -16.06
N PHE A 299 12.71 -1.27 -15.24
CA PHE A 299 12.41 0.09 -15.68
C PHE A 299 13.31 1.18 -15.06
N ASP A 300 14.18 0.83 -14.10
CA ASP A 300 15.17 1.75 -13.55
C ASP A 300 16.39 0.99 -13.01
N ALA A 301 17.53 1.69 -12.94
CA ALA A 301 18.76 1.21 -12.31
C ALA A 301 19.16 2.20 -11.22
N LEU A 302 19.22 1.72 -9.97
CA LEU A 302 19.53 2.55 -8.81
C LEU A 302 21.02 2.53 -8.47
N SER A 303 21.70 1.44 -8.83
CA SER A 303 23.16 1.31 -8.72
C SER A 303 23.68 0.37 -9.80
N ALA A 304 24.88 0.64 -10.30
CA ALA A 304 25.60 -0.20 -11.25
C ALA A 304 27.11 -0.15 -10.92
N ASP A 305 27.77 -1.30 -10.85
CA ASP A 305 29.23 -1.41 -10.64
C ASP A 305 29.75 -0.69 -9.37
N GLY A 306 28.89 -0.50 -8.37
CA GLY A 306 29.21 0.20 -7.12
C GLY A 306 28.99 1.71 -7.14
N GLU A 307 28.56 2.28 -8.26
CA GLU A 307 28.13 3.68 -8.37
C GLU A 307 26.67 3.83 -7.91
N ASP A 308 26.39 4.92 -7.18
CA ASP A 308 25.02 5.33 -6.83
C ASP A 308 24.45 6.17 -7.98
N LEU A 309 23.32 5.73 -8.53
CA LEU A 309 22.69 6.39 -9.67
C LEU A 309 21.48 7.24 -9.25
N LEU A 310 21.08 7.23 -7.97
CA LEU A 310 19.81 7.82 -7.52
C LEU A 310 19.71 9.32 -7.83
N ASP A 311 20.83 10.04 -7.70
CA ASP A 311 20.87 11.50 -7.90
C ASP A 311 21.04 11.89 -9.38
N LEU A 312 21.26 10.92 -10.29
CA LEU A 312 21.38 11.16 -11.72
C LEU A 312 20.02 11.32 -12.41
N PRO A 313 19.94 12.08 -13.52
CA PRO A 313 18.77 12.15 -14.39
C PRO A 313 18.28 10.77 -14.85
N TYR A 314 16.97 10.63 -15.07
CA TYR A 314 16.38 9.38 -15.56
C TYR A 314 17.03 8.89 -16.86
N THR A 315 17.43 9.80 -17.75
CA THR A 315 18.15 9.45 -19.00
C THR A 315 19.45 8.70 -18.74
N GLU A 316 20.25 9.14 -17.76
CA GLU A 316 21.51 8.51 -17.39
C GLU A 316 21.29 7.17 -16.69
N ARG A 317 20.33 7.11 -15.76
CA ARG A 317 19.96 5.85 -15.08
C ARG A 317 19.46 4.80 -16.08
N HIS A 318 18.62 5.21 -17.03
CA HIS A 318 18.14 4.29 -18.06
C HIS A 318 19.27 3.90 -19.04
N THR A 319 20.24 4.77 -19.30
CA THR A 319 21.42 4.39 -20.09
C THR A 319 22.22 3.30 -19.35
N ALA A 320 22.38 3.41 -18.04
CA ALA A 320 22.97 2.36 -17.22
C ALA A 320 22.13 1.07 -17.26
N LEU A 321 20.81 1.17 -17.10
CA LEU A 321 19.90 0.03 -17.24
C LEU A 321 20.07 -0.70 -18.58
N ALA A 322 20.15 0.05 -19.69
CA ALA A 322 20.28 -0.52 -21.03
C ALA A 322 21.63 -1.21 -21.28
N ARG A 323 22.70 -0.82 -20.56
CA ARG A 323 23.98 -1.54 -20.57
C ARG A 323 23.91 -2.84 -19.79
N LEU A 324 23.16 -2.87 -18.69
CA LEU A 324 23.07 -4.02 -17.79
C LEU A 324 22.04 -5.07 -18.24
N VAL A 325 20.93 -4.63 -18.84
CA VAL A 325 19.73 -5.45 -19.04
C VAL A 325 19.38 -5.53 -20.52
N PRO A 326 19.26 -6.75 -21.10
CA PRO A 326 18.87 -6.92 -22.50
C PRO A 326 17.45 -6.38 -22.75
N GLU A 327 17.17 -5.97 -23.99
CA GLU A 327 15.93 -5.26 -24.35
C GLU A 327 14.65 -6.00 -23.95
N HIS A 328 14.60 -7.32 -24.11
CA HIS A 328 13.41 -8.13 -23.79
C HIS A 328 13.10 -8.22 -22.28
N LEU A 329 14.03 -7.82 -21.41
CA LEU A 329 13.83 -7.71 -19.96
C LEU A 329 13.69 -6.24 -19.52
N ARG A 330 13.53 -5.29 -20.45
CA ARG A 330 13.28 -3.88 -20.14
C ARG A 330 11.84 -3.51 -20.45
N VAL A 331 11.29 -2.60 -19.64
CA VAL A 331 9.95 -2.06 -19.91
C VAL A 331 10.00 -1.27 -21.22
N ARG A 332 9.04 -1.52 -22.12
CA ARG A 332 8.96 -0.77 -23.37
C ARG A 332 8.66 0.68 -23.08
N ARG A 333 9.23 1.56 -23.90
CA ARG A 333 9.06 3.00 -23.75
C ARG A 333 9.04 3.73 -25.08
N ALA A 334 8.36 4.87 -25.11
CA ALA A 334 8.51 5.91 -26.11
C ALA A 334 9.13 7.17 -25.49
N LEU A 335 10.08 7.80 -26.17
CA LEU A 335 10.65 9.07 -25.75
C LEU A 335 9.89 10.24 -26.35
N VAL A 336 9.62 11.25 -25.52
CA VAL A 336 8.97 12.51 -25.90
C VAL A 336 9.91 13.65 -25.50
N PRO A 337 10.87 14.04 -26.38
CA PRO A 337 11.91 15.00 -26.02
C PRO A 337 11.43 16.45 -25.96
N GLU A 338 10.31 16.79 -26.62
CA GLU A 338 9.75 18.14 -26.64
C GLU A 338 8.25 18.07 -26.33
N ALA A 339 7.82 18.75 -25.27
CA ALA A 339 6.41 18.92 -24.95
C ALA A 339 5.84 20.16 -25.67
N GLY A 340 4.64 20.02 -26.23
CA GLY A 340 3.96 21.08 -26.98
C GLY A 340 3.83 20.80 -28.48
N ASP A 341 4.57 19.86 -29.03
CA ASP A 341 4.32 19.35 -30.37
C ASP A 341 3.06 18.44 -30.38
N ALA A 342 2.15 18.71 -31.31
CA ALA A 342 0.98 17.89 -31.51
C ALA A 342 1.34 16.47 -32.00
N GLY A 343 2.46 16.32 -32.72
CA GLY A 343 3.01 15.02 -33.11
C GLY A 343 3.44 14.18 -31.90
N ALA A 344 4.23 14.76 -31.01
CA ALA A 344 4.65 14.16 -29.74
C ALA A 344 3.47 13.68 -28.87
N ARG A 345 2.43 14.50 -28.71
CA ARG A 345 1.21 14.12 -27.98
C ARG A 345 0.50 12.93 -28.62
N ARG A 346 0.30 12.96 -29.94
CA ARG A 346 -0.32 11.84 -30.68
C ARG A 346 0.50 10.56 -30.57
N ALA A 347 1.82 10.65 -30.59
CA ALA A 347 2.69 9.48 -30.42
C ALA A 347 2.55 8.87 -29.01
N ALA A 348 2.46 9.70 -27.96
CA ALA A 348 2.21 9.25 -26.59
C ALA A 348 0.82 8.60 -26.43
N GLU A 349 -0.21 9.15 -27.07
CA GLU A 349 -1.56 8.56 -27.11
C GLU A 349 -1.59 7.23 -27.86
N ALA A 350 -0.90 7.14 -29.00
CA ALA A 350 -0.75 5.90 -29.75
C ALA A 350 -0.03 4.83 -28.94
N PHE A 351 1.04 5.20 -28.22
CA PHE A 351 1.74 4.28 -27.33
C PHE A 351 0.84 3.78 -26.19
N LEU A 352 0.02 4.65 -25.60
CA LEU A 352 -0.98 4.23 -24.61
C LEU A 352 -1.98 3.24 -25.21
N ALA A 353 -2.52 3.53 -26.39
CA ALA A 353 -3.46 2.64 -27.06
C ALA A 353 -2.85 1.25 -27.32
N GLU A 354 -1.64 1.20 -27.87
CA GLU A 354 -0.90 -0.04 -28.11
C GLU A 354 -0.63 -0.81 -26.80
N THR A 355 -0.28 -0.09 -25.73
CA THR A 355 -0.04 -0.69 -24.40
C THR A 355 -1.31 -1.37 -23.86
N LEU A 356 -2.47 -0.74 -24.04
CA LEU A 356 -3.77 -1.30 -23.65
C LEU A 356 -4.16 -2.48 -24.54
N GLU A 357 -3.93 -2.40 -25.85
CA GLU A 357 -4.16 -3.50 -26.79
C GLU A 357 -3.34 -4.74 -26.45
N ARG A 358 -2.12 -4.56 -25.91
CA ARG A 358 -1.27 -5.63 -25.38
C ARG A 358 -1.74 -6.18 -24.04
N GLY A 359 -2.75 -5.59 -23.41
CA GLY A 359 -3.36 -6.04 -22.16
C GLY A 359 -2.71 -5.48 -20.89
N HIS A 360 -1.81 -4.50 -21.00
CA HIS A 360 -1.22 -3.83 -19.84
C HIS A 360 -2.14 -2.74 -19.29
N GLU A 361 -1.82 -2.21 -18.11
CA GLU A 361 -2.74 -1.38 -17.31
C GLU A 361 -2.87 0.08 -17.79
N GLY A 362 -1.91 0.54 -18.59
CA GLY A 362 -1.80 1.93 -19.04
C GLY A 362 -0.34 2.33 -19.18
N VAL A 363 0.02 3.57 -18.87
CA VAL A 363 1.39 4.08 -18.98
C VAL A 363 1.89 4.77 -17.71
N VAL A 364 3.21 4.84 -17.55
CA VAL A 364 3.89 5.71 -16.58
C VAL A 364 4.74 6.71 -17.36
N VAL A 365 4.41 7.99 -17.22
CA VAL A 365 5.15 9.10 -17.80
C VAL A 365 6.18 9.59 -16.78
N LYS A 366 7.46 9.63 -17.17
CA LYS A 366 8.59 9.96 -16.32
C LYS A 366 9.35 11.16 -16.89
N ASP A 367 9.59 12.16 -16.06
CA ASP A 367 10.48 13.30 -16.38
C ASP A 367 11.92 12.81 -16.66
N LEU A 368 12.48 13.21 -17.80
CA LEU A 368 13.82 12.79 -18.24
C LEU A 368 14.94 13.33 -17.36
N ALA A 369 14.76 14.51 -16.75
CA ALA A 369 15.77 15.19 -15.93
C ALA A 369 15.67 14.81 -14.45
N ALA A 370 14.62 14.11 -14.03
CA ALA A 370 14.37 13.84 -12.62
C ALA A 370 15.27 12.74 -12.03
N ALA A 371 15.84 13.04 -10.87
CA ALA A 371 16.46 12.08 -9.96
C ALA A 371 15.45 11.05 -9.41
N TYR A 372 15.94 9.92 -8.93
CA TYR A 372 15.13 8.89 -8.27
C TYR A 372 14.76 9.32 -6.85
N SER A 373 13.49 9.61 -6.61
CA SER A 373 12.97 10.03 -5.31
C SER A 373 12.42 8.83 -4.52
N ALA A 374 13.31 7.95 -4.04
CA ALA A 374 12.95 6.77 -3.28
C ALA A 374 12.06 7.11 -2.06
N GLY A 375 11.06 6.26 -1.79
CA GLY A 375 10.09 6.43 -0.69
C GLY A 375 9.14 7.63 -0.80
N ARG A 376 9.22 8.44 -1.87
CA ARG A 376 8.34 9.60 -2.08
C ARG A 376 7.44 9.41 -3.28
N ARG A 377 6.28 10.06 -3.21
CA ARG A 377 5.44 10.31 -4.38
C ARG A 377 5.79 11.68 -4.95
N GLY A 378 6.87 11.73 -5.74
CA GLY A 378 7.29 12.93 -6.44
C GLY A 378 6.39 13.23 -7.64
N ALA A 379 6.34 14.49 -8.07
CA ALA A 379 5.56 14.90 -9.24
C ALA A 379 6.15 14.44 -10.58
N SER A 380 7.37 13.88 -10.58
CA SER A 380 8.13 13.49 -11.77
C SER A 380 7.72 12.16 -12.39
N TRP A 381 6.93 11.33 -11.70
CA TRP A 381 6.33 10.11 -12.25
C TRP A 381 4.80 10.21 -12.19
N LEU A 382 4.15 10.13 -13.36
CA LEU A 382 2.70 10.23 -13.52
C LEU A 382 2.17 8.97 -14.18
N LYS A 383 1.34 8.20 -13.48
CA LYS A 383 0.65 7.05 -14.06
C LYS A 383 -0.67 7.49 -14.68
N VAL A 384 -0.96 6.95 -15.85
CA VAL A 384 -2.20 7.15 -16.58
C VAL A 384 -2.80 5.78 -16.84
N LYS A 385 -4.06 5.62 -16.45
CA LYS A 385 -4.82 4.38 -16.62
C LYS A 385 -6.23 4.74 -17.07
N PRO A 386 -6.87 3.91 -17.90
CA PRO A 386 -8.31 4.01 -18.13
C PRO A 386 -9.06 3.94 -16.79
N VAL A 387 -10.09 4.76 -16.63
CA VAL A 387 -11.02 4.65 -15.51
C VAL A 387 -12.23 3.88 -16.00
N HIS A 388 -12.37 2.63 -15.57
CA HIS A 388 -13.58 1.86 -15.84
C HIS A 388 -14.62 2.15 -14.77
N THR A 389 -15.84 2.45 -15.21
CA THR A 389 -16.97 2.72 -14.31
C THR A 389 -18.13 1.76 -14.56
N LEU A 390 -18.84 1.43 -13.49
CA LEU A 390 -20.12 0.73 -13.52
C LEU A 390 -21.13 1.50 -12.68
N ASP A 391 -22.37 1.56 -13.13
CA ASP A 391 -23.49 2.07 -12.34
C ASP A 391 -24.14 0.90 -11.60
N LEU A 392 -24.00 0.84 -10.28
CA LEU A 392 -24.43 -0.28 -9.45
C LEU A 392 -25.43 0.16 -8.40
N VAL A 393 -26.25 -0.78 -7.91
CA VAL A 393 -27.27 -0.51 -6.90
C VAL A 393 -26.73 -0.76 -5.50
N VAL A 394 -27.07 0.11 -4.55
CA VAL A 394 -26.78 -0.12 -3.13
C VAL A 394 -27.81 -1.08 -2.54
N LEU A 395 -27.35 -2.23 -2.05
CA LEU A 395 -28.20 -3.28 -1.48
C LEU A 395 -28.26 -3.23 0.05
N ALA A 396 -27.15 -2.79 0.67
CA ALA A 396 -26.98 -2.67 2.10
C ALA A 396 -25.77 -1.77 2.40
N ALA A 397 -25.60 -1.37 3.65
CA ALA A 397 -24.40 -0.70 4.12
C ALA A 397 -24.04 -1.12 5.54
N GLU A 398 -22.76 -1.06 5.89
CA GLU A 398 -22.29 -1.36 7.24
C GLU A 398 -21.94 -0.10 8.02
N TRP A 399 -22.25 -0.11 9.31
CA TRP A 399 -21.79 0.90 10.26
C TRP A 399 -20.26 0.93 10.29
N GLY A 400 -19.69 2.12 10.13
CA GLY A 400 -18.26 2.34 10.17
C GLY A 400 -17.68 2.17 11.58
N SER A 401 -16.38 1.92 11.64
CA SER A 401 -15.60 1.91 12.89
C SER A 401 -14.63 3.08 12.97
N GLY A 402 -14.14 3.39 14.18
CA GLY A 402 -13.19 4.48 14.44
C GLY A 402 -13.77 5.85 14.05
N ARG A 403 -13.08 6.61 13.17
CA ARG A 403 -13.54 7.95 12.72
C ARG A 403 -14.89 7.95 11.97
N ARG A 404 -15.40 6.78 11.58
CA ARG A 404 -16.68 6.61 10.88
C ARG A 404 -17.74 5.95 11.76
N THR A 405 -17.47 5.80 13.07
CA THR A 405 -18.48 5.35 14.02
C THR A 405 -19.72 6.22 13.91
N GLY A 406 -20.90 5.59 13.83
CA GLY A 406 -22.17 6.26 13.61
C GLY A 406 -22.44 6.68 12.16
N LYS A 407 -21.62 6.27 11.18
CA LYS A 407 -21.84 6.49 9.74
C LYS A 407 -21.95 5.18 8.97
N LEU A 408 -22.89 5.08 8.03
CA LEU A 408 -22.99 3.94 7.11
C LEU A 408 -21.97 4.11 6.00
N SER A 409 -20.89 3.33 6.02
CA SER A 409 -19.68 3.66 5.25
C SER A 409 -19.10 2.54 4.38
N ASN A 410 -19.60 1.31 4.50
CA ASN A 410 -19.20 0.19 3.66
C ASN A 410 -20.40 -0.32 2.86
N LEU A 411 -20.53 0.14 1.61
CA LEU A 411 -21.66 -0.14 0.72
C LEU A 411 -21.57 -1.54 0.13
N HIS A 412 -22.68 -2.27 0.11
CA HIS A 412 -22.85 -3.52 -0.63
C HIS A 412 -23.41 -3.21 -2.02
N LEU A 413 -22.65 -3.52 -3.07
CA LEU A 413 -22.94 -3.12 -4.44
C LEU A 413 -23.53 -4.28 -5.24
N GLY A 414 -24.61 -4.04 -5.99
CA GLY A 414 -25.30 -5.02 -6.80
C GLY A 414 -25.41 -4.63 -8.28
N ALA A 415 -25.25 -5.61 -9.18
CA ALA A 415 -25.60 -5.47 -10.60
C ALA A 415 -26.95 -6.14 -10.89
N ARG A 416 -27.68 -5.63 -11.88
CA ARG A 416 -29.01 -6.13 -12.22
C ARG A 416 -28.93 -7.52 -12.88
N ARG A 417 -29.83 -8.42 -12.49
CA ARG A 417 -30.06 -9.72 -13.14
C ARG A 417 -31.21 -9.64 -14.15
N PRO A 418 -31.29 -10.59 -15.09
CA PRO A 418 -32.40 -10.65 -16.06
C PRO A 418 -33.79 -10.74 -15.42
N ASP A 419 -33.90 -11.34 -14.24
CA ASP A 419 -35.15 -11.48 -13.47
C ASP A 419 -35.55 -10.20 -12.70
N GLY A 420 -34.80 -9.10 -12.85
CA GLY A 420 -35.02 -7.84 -12.15
C GLY A 420 -34.45 -7.79 -10.73
N THR A 421 -33.87 -8.89 -10.22
CA THR A 421 -33.17 -8.90 -8.92
C THR A 421 -31.73 -8.36 -9.05
N PHE A 422 -31.00 -8.26 -7.93
CA PHE A 422 -29.63 -7.75 -7.93
C PHE A 422 -28.63 -8.79 -7.41
N ALA A 423 -27.53 -8.96 -8.14
CA ALA A 423 -26.41 -9.80 -7.76
C ALA A 423 -25.35 -8.95 -7.05
N MET A 424 -25.10 -9.23 -5.78
CA MET A 424 -24.03 -8.55 -5.04
C MET A 424 -22.67 -8.86 -5.69
N LEU A 425 -21.90 -7.82 -5.99
CA LEU A 425 -20.58 -7.88 -6.60
C LEU A 425 -19.45 -7.55 -5.63
N GLY A 426 -19.74 -7.02 -4.44
CA GLY A 426 -18.69 -6.64 -3.52
C GLY A 426 -19.11 -5.58 -2.54
N LYS A 427 -18.11 -5.08 -1.81
CA LYS A 427 -18.27 -3.97 -0.88
C LYS A 427 -17.26 -2.88 -1.16
N THR A 428 -17.62 -1.62 -0.93
CA THR A 428 -16.67 -0.51 -0.97
C THR A 428 -16.93 0.53 0.11
N PHE A 429 -15.83 1.10 0.61
CA PHE A 429 -15.81 2.20 1.57
C PHE A 429 -14.94 3.38 1.09
N LYS A 430 -14.45 3.34 -0.15
CA LYS A 430 -13.53 4.32 -0.74
C LYS A 430 -14.27 5.31 -1.63
N GLY A 431 -13.71 6.52 -1.76
CA GLY A 431 -14.29 7.60 -2.59
C GLY A 431 -15.33 8.45 -1.86
N LEU A 432 -15.50 8.27 -0.56
CA LEU A 432 -16.50 8.96 0.25
C LEU A 432 -15.88 10.13 1.01
N THR A 433 -16.35 11.35 0.74
CA THR A 433 -16.04 12.54 1.54
C THR A 433 -16.85 12.53 2.84
N ASP A 434 -16.46 13.33 3.83
CA ASP A 434 -17.19 13.40 5.10
C ASP A 434 -18.62 13.94 4.89
N ALA A 435 -18.81 14.91 3.98
CA ALA A 435 -20.12 15.40 3.58
C ALA A 435 -20.97 14.32 2.89
N LEU A 436 -20.36 13.52 2.00
CA LEU A 436 -21.06 12.43 1.33
C LEU A 436 -21.46 11.33 2.31
N LEU A 437 -20.62 11.02 3.31
CA LEU A 437 -20.93 10.04 4.36
C LEU A 437 -22.12 10.46 5.22
N GLU A 438 -22.24 11.75 5.54
CA GLU A 438 -23.38 12.29 6.29
C GLU A 438 -24.68 12.07 5.50
N TRP A 439 -24.75 12.64 4.30
CA TRP A 439 -25.91 12.52 3.43
C TRP A 439 -26.29 11.07 3.13
N GLN A 440 -25.30 10.23 2.82
CA GLN A 440 -25.51 8.81 2.56
C GLN A 440 -26.08 8.08 3.78
N THR A 441 -25.61 8.41 4.98
CA THR A 441 -26.09 7.78 6.21
C THR A 441 -27.57 8.10 6.44
N GLU A 442 -27.96 9.37 6.28
CA GLU A 442 -29.37 9.79 6.37
C GLU A 442 -30.20 9.06 5.31
N LYS A 443 -29.76 9.10 4.05
CA LYS A 443 -30.52 8.54 2.93
C LYS A 443 -30.71 7.03 3.03
N LEU A 444 -29.67 6.30 3.42
CA LEU A 444 -29.77 4.84 3.58
C LEU A 444 -30.66 4.45 4.75
N ARG A 445 -30.76 5.27 5.80
CA ARG A 445 -31.69 5.04 6.90
C ARG A 445 -33.15 5.20 6.48
N GLU A 446 -33.46 6.15 5.60
CA GLU A 446 -34.80 6.27 5.00
C GLU A 446 -35.20 5.05 4.14
N LEU A 447 -34.20 4.43 3.52
CA LEU A 447 -34.37 3.26 2.67
C LEU A 447 -34.26 1.93 3.44
N ALA A 448 -33.95 1.96 4.73
CA ALA A 448 -33.71 0.76 5.51
C ALA A 448 -34.95 -0.16 5.54
N THR A 449 -34.71 -1.46 5.34
CA THR A 449 -35.73 -2.52 5.43
C THR A 449 -35.44 -3.49 6.57
N GLY A 450 -34.22 -3.48 7.11
CA GLY A 450 -33.83 -4.27 8.26
C GLY A 450 -32.40 -3.95 8.71
N GLU A 451 -32.12 -4.25 9.97
CA GLU A 451 -30.80 -4.07 10.58
C GLU A 451 -30.41 -5.35 11.32
N ASP A 452 -29.26 -5.91 10.95
CA ASP A 452 -28.69 -7.11 11.58
C ASP A 452 -27.26 -6.80 12.06
N GLY A 453 -27.14 -6.55 13.36
CA GLY A 453 -25.90 -6.18 14.01
C GLY A 453 -25.30 -4.90 13.45
N HIS A 454 -24.30 -5.03 12.59
CA HIS A 454 -23.58 -3.89 11.99
C HIS A 454 -23.99 -3.61 10.53
N VAL A 455 -24.94 -4.37 9.98
CA VAL A 455 -25.37 -4.28 8.58
C VAL A 455 -26.81 -3.75 8.51
N VAL A 456 -27.01 -2.69 7.74
CA VAL A 456 -28.32 -2.13 7.40
C VAL A 456 -28.66 -2.52 5.97
N THR A 457 -29.70 -3.33 5.80
CA THR A 457 -30.25 -3.69 4.47
C THR A 457 -31.19 -2.58 4.02
N VAL A 458 -31.11 -2.20 2.74
CA VAL A 458 -31.90 -1.09 2.19
C VAL A 458 -32.72 -1.52 0.98
N ARG A 459 -33.77 -0.76 0.66
CA ARG A 459 -34.48 -0.90 -0.61
C ARG A 459 -33.49 -0.61 -1.76
N PRO A 460 -33.42 -1.45 -2.80
CA PRO A 460 -32.45 -1.34 -3.89
C PRO A 460 -32.87 -0.23 -4.86
N GLU A 461 -32.81 1.03 -4.41
CA GLU A 461 -33.27 2.21 -5.15
C GLU A 461 -32.11 3.12 -5.56
N LEU A 462 -31.05 3.19 -4.74
CA LEU A 462 -29.92 4.09 -5.01
C LEU A 462 -28.94 3.47 -6.00
N VAL A 463 -28.71 4.17 -7.10
CA VAL A 463 -27.64 3.87 -8.06
C VAL A 463 -26.41 4.71 -7.74
N VAL A 464 -25.24 4.08 -7.79
CA VAL A 464 -23.95 4.68 -7.53
C VAL A 464 -22.97 4.34 -8.65
N GLU A 465 -22.27 5.36 -9.15
CA GLU A 465 -21.22 5.19 -10.14
C GLU A 465 -19.93 4.77 -9.45
N ILE A 466 -19.41 3.60 -9.81
CA ILE A 466 -18.28 2.94 -9.17
C ILE A 466 -17.13 2.83 -10.17
N ALA A 467 -16.01 3.48 -9.86
CA ALA A 467 -14.75 3.23 -10.55
C ALA A 467 -14.05 1.99 -9.99
N TYR A 468 -13.41 1.20 -10.84
CA TYR A 468 -12.71 -0.03 -10.47
C TYR A 468 -11.50 -0.29 -11.39
N ASP A 469 -10.53 -1.07 -10.89
CA ASP A 469 -9.27 -1.39 -11.60
C ASP A 469 -9.33 -2.74 -12.34
N GLY A 470 -10.45 -3.46 -12.25
CA GLY A 470 -10.64 -4.77 -12.91
C GLY A 470 -11.52 -5.73 -12.11
N LEU A 471 -11.77 -6.92 -12.67
CA LEU A 471 -12.58 -7.97 -12.04
C LEU A 471 -11.74 -9.09 -11.44
N GLN A 472 -12.24 -9.68 -10.36
CA GLN A 472 -11.64 -10.79 -9.65
C GLN A 472 -12.62 -11.95 -9.54
N ARG A 473 -12.17 -13.17 -9.83
CA ARG A 473 -12.98 -14.38 -9.55
C ARG A 473 -13.23 -14.49 -8.05
N SER A 474 -14.47 -14.78 -7.66
CA SER A 474 -14.87 -14.90 -6.27
C SER A 474 -15.97 -15.93 -6.09
N THR A 475 -15.72 -16.92 -5.24
CA THR A 475 -16.73 -17.90 -4.81
C THR A 475 -17.71 -17.32 -3.78
N ARG A 476 -17.41 -16.15 -3.20
CA ARG A 476 -18.24 -15.49 -2.19
C ARG A 476 -19.48 -14.82 -2.78
N TYR A 477 -19.41 -14.39 -4.04
CA TYR A 477 -20.43 -13.55 -4.65
C TYR A 477 -21.21 -14.31 -5.72
N PRO A 478 -22.54 -14.12 -5.82
CA PRO A 478 -23.39 -14.90 -6.72
C PRO A 478 -23.01 -14.83 -8.21
N ALA A 479 -22.41 -13.71 -8.65
CA ALA A 479 -21.97 -13.55 -10.03
C ALA A 479 -20.61 -14.20 -10.33
N GLY A 480 -19.99 -14.89 -9.36
CA GLY A 480 -18.68 -15.51 -9.51
C GLY A 480 -17.52 -14.51 -9.58
N VAL A 481 -17.78 -13.20 -9.46
CA VAL A 481 -16.80 -12.12 -9.59
C VAL A 481 -16.96 -11.03 -8.53
N THR A 482 -15.91 -10.23 -8.33
CA THR A 482 -15.92 -9.01 -7.51
C THR A 482 -15.06 -7.90 -8.11
N LEU A 483 -15.34 -6.65 -7.73
CA LEU A 483 -14.66 -5.46 -8.22
C LEU A 483 -13.34 -5.22 -7.47
N ARG A 484 -12.22 -5.13 -8.21
CA ARG A 484 -10.90 -4.78 -7.65
C ARG A 484 -10.80 -3.25 -7.48
N PHE A 485 -10.39 -2.82 -6.29
CA PHE A 485 -10.20 -1.41 -5.93
C PHE A 485 -11.42 -0.49 -6.20
N ALA A 486 -12.63 -1.04 -6.07
CA ALA A 486 -13.86 -0.27 -6.21
C ALA A 486 -13.86 1.00 -5.35
N ARG A 487 -14.23 2.14 -5.94
CA ARG A 487 -14.42 3.43 -5.26
C ARG A 487 -15.66 4.12 -5.79
N VAL A 488 -16.39 4.76 -4.88
CA VAL A 488 -17.52 5.63 -5.24
C VAL A 488 -16.99 6.87 -5.96
N LEU A 489 -17.57 7.18 -7.12
CA LEU A 489 -17.37 8.46 -7.78
C LEU A 489 -18.47 9.43 -7.38
N ARG A 490 -19.73 9.03 -7.55
CA ARG A 490 -20.92 9.82 -7.24
C ARG A 490 -22.17 8.94 -7.20
N TYR A 491 -23.21 9.44 -6.55
CA TYR A 491 -24.56 8.89 -6.69
C TYR A 491 -25.18 9.35 -8.01
N ARG A 492 -25.95 8.46 -8.63
CA ARG A 492 -26.60 8.67 -9.93
C ARG A 492 -28.08 8.93 -9.73
N GLU A 493 -28.39 10.14 -9.26
CA GLU A 493 -29.77 10.60 -9.09
C GLU A 493 -30.55 10.64 -10.42
N ASP A 494 -29.82 10.66 -11.54
CA ASP A 494 -30.34 10.57 -12.89
C ASP A 494 -30.67 9.14 -13.34
N LYS A 495 -30.41 8.11 -12.52
CA LYS A 495 -30.66 6.70 -12.86
C LYS A 495 -31.50 5.99 -11.81
N THR A 496 -32.44 5.19 -12.30
CA THR A 496 -33.19 4.22 -11.50
C THR A 496 -32.43 2.89 -11.37
N ALA A 497 -32.80 2.08 -10.38
CA ALA A 497 -32.20 0.75 -10.19
C ALA A 497 -32.37 -0.18 -11.41
N GLN A 498 -33.40 0.04 -12.25
CA GLN A 498 -33.60 -0.71 -13.49
C GLN A 498 -32.60 -0.31 -14.59
N GLU A 499 -31.97 0.85 -14.49
CA GLU A 499 -30.97 1.38 -15.43
C GLU A 499 -29.52 1.14 -14.99
N ALA A 500 -29.32 0.47 -13.86
CA ALA A 500 -28.01 0.02 -13.41
C ALA A 500 -27.36 -0.94 -14.43
N ASP A 501 -26.06 -1.18 -14.33
CA ASP A 501 -25.40 -2.17 -15.16
C ASP A 501 -25.85 -3.61 -14.81
N THR A 502 -25.93 -4.45 -15.82
CA THR A 502 -26.32 -5.86 -15.66
C THR A 502 -25.10 -6.72 -15.31
N VAL A 503 -25.35 -7.91 -14.75
CA VAL A 503 -24.30 -8.93 -14.57
C VAL A 503 -23.60 -9.25 -15.90
N GLU A 504 -24.33 -9.26 -17.01
CA GLU A 504 -23.76 -9.47 -18.35
C GLU A 504 -22.81 -8.32 -18.75
N THR A 505 -23.20 -7.06 -18.54
CA THR A 505 -22.32 -5.89 -18.76
C THR A 505 -21.06 -5.98 -17.90
N VAL A 506 -21.18 -6.49 -16.67
CA VAL A 506 -20.01 -6.68 -15.81
C VAL A 506 -19.10 -7.76 -16.38
N LEU A 507 -19.63 -8.94 -16.71
CA LEU A 507 -18.84 -10.07 -17.20
C LEU A 507 -18.23 -9.82 -18.59
N SER A 508 -18.86 -9.02 -19.44
CA SER A 508 -18.29 -8.65 -20.75
C SER A 508 -17.01 -7.83 -20.63
N ARG A 509 -16.83 -7.12 -19.50
CA ARG A 509 -15.62 -6.33 -19.17
C ARG A 509 -14.52 -7.14 -18.48
N GLN A 510 -14.64 -8.47 -18.46
CA GLN A 510 -13.59 -9.38 -17.96
C GLN A 510 -12.51 -9.66 -19.02
N ARG A 511 -12.72 -9.26 -20.29
CA ARG A 511 -11.84 -9.56 -21.41
C ARG A 511 -10.71 -8.55 -21.57
#